data_AF-A0A317VKL3-F1
#
_entry.id   AF-A0A317VKL3-F1
#
_cell.length_a   1.000
_cell.length_b   1.000
_cell.length_c   1.000
_cell.angle_alpha   90.00
_cell.angle_beta   90.00
_cell.angle_gamma   90.00
#
_symmetry.space_group_name_H-M   'P 1'
#
loop_
_entity.id
_entity.type
_entity.pdbx_description
1 polymer ?
#
loop_
_entity_poly.entity_id
_entity_poly.type
_entity_poly.pdbx_seq_one_letter_code
_entity_poly.pdbx_strand_id
1 'polypeptide(L)'
;MDPSSTAIAASVAKVALLINGRDYGGSHPFEIESPVTGKTCWEAACTTFADATTAIETAKAAFPAGARTKPAVRRYILLETANVLERRRREFANYMHVEADVLAGLMLNSYRIYMSTGRILVDASIAEEFMDALKYALSMTDAQSHAESMITSAVECGAELLHGKLEIEPSCDGVLSISPFVLAYVNPNMRVWLEGEYTTLTACMLIRSDDEAVRITNSVGYGSSASVFTKDLRKGLAIAKQLEFGVVHMNGMNMHDEPVLPYGGTKDSGWGRFNAEEGLNEYLVTKSVTWKD
;
A
#
# COMPACT_ATOMS: atom_id res chain seq x y z
N MET A 1 -19.70 -38.73 -34.38
CA MET A 1 -19.29 -37.30 -34.42
C MET A 1 -18.64 -37.01 -33.10
N ASP A 2 -17.35 -36.74 -33.15
CA ASP A 2 -16.49 -36.44 -32.03
C ASP A 2 -16.84 -35.04 -31.47
N PRO A 3 -17.10 -34.86 -30.17
CA PRO A 3 -17.31 -33.56 -29.56
C PRO A 3 -15.99 -32.81 -29.29
N SER A 4 -14.87 -33.21 -29.91
CA SER A 4 -13.64 -32.40 -29.98
C SER A 4 -13.80 -31.25 -31.00
N SER A 5 -14.60 -30.24 -30.64
CA SER A 5 -14.83 -29.08 -31.51
C SER A 5 -14.81 -27.78 -30.70
N THR A 6 -13.66 -27.13 -30.75
CA THR A 6 -13.47 -25.68 -30.67
C THR A 6 -13.81 -24.99 -29.35
N ALA A 7 -12.96 -25.20 -28.33
CA ALA A 7 -12.67 -24.10 -27.41
C ALA A 7 -11.90 -23.04 -28.21
N ILE A 8 -12.60 -22.01 -28.70
CA ILE A 8 -11.93 -20.78 -29.14
C ILE A 8 -11.26 -20.25 -27.86
N ALA A 9 -9.94 -20.40 -27.75
CA ALA A 9 -9.17 -19.74 -26.72
C ALA A 9 -9.48 -18.25 -26.83
N ALA A 10 -10.20 -17.69 -25.86
CA ALA A 10 -10.46 -16.26 -25.83
C ALA A 10 -9.09 -15.57 -25.88
N SER A 11 -8.84 -14.80 -26.93
CA SER A 11 -7.54 -14.13 -27.08
C SER A 11 -7.35 -13.19 -25.90
N VAL A 12 -6.24 -13.38 -25.17
CA VAL A 12 -5.84 -12.51 -24.06
C VAL A 12 -5.78 -11.06 -24.57
N ALA A 13 -6.43 -10.13 -23.85
CA ALA A 13 -6.49 -8.75 -24.28
C ALA A 13 -5.12 -8.08 -24.15
N LYS A 14 -4.74 -7.30 -25.17
CA LYS A 14 -3.47 -6.58 -25.22
C LYS A 14 -3.61 -5.20 -24.60
N VAL A 15 -2.71 -4.87 -23.67
CA VAL A 15 -2.62 -3.56 -23.02
C VAL A 15 -1.48 -2.78 -23.67
N ALA A 16 -1.84 -1.79 -24.47
CA ALA A 16 -0.88 -0.90 -25.13
C ALA A 16 -0.43 0.23 -24.19
N LEU A 17 0.73 0.82 -24.50
CA LEU A 17 1.17 2.07 -23.91
C LEU A 17 0.39 3.23 -24.53
N LEU A 18 0.23 4.34 -23.81
CA LEU A 18 -0.40 5.54 -24.35
C LEU A 18 0.65 6.65 -24.53
N ILE A 19 1.02 6.94 -25.78
CA ILE A 19 1.97 8.02 -26.11
C ILE A 19 1.30 8.98 -27.10
N ASN A 20 1.29 10.27 -26.77
CA ASN A 20 0.65 11.31 -27.59
C ASN A 20 -0.84 11.05 -27.89
N GLY A 21 -1.57 10.44 -26.95
CA GLY A 21 -2.98 10.08 -27.13
C GLY A 21 -3.23 8.94 -28.12
N ARG A 22 -2.23 8.11 -28.40
CA ARG A 22 -2.33 6.95 -29.29
C ARG A 22 -1.75 5.71 -28.62
N ASP A 23 -2.35 4.57 -28.95
CA ASP A 23 -1.87 3.26 -28.53
C ASP A 23 -0.51 2.98 -29.17
N TYR A 24 0.42 2.50 -28.36
CA TYR A 24 1.78 2.19 -28.73
C TYR A 24 2.10 0.77 -28.27
N GLY A 25 2.37 -0.13 -29.22
CA GLY A 25 2.48 -1.58 -28.97
C GLY A 25 3.73 -2.03 -28.21
N GLY A 26 4.66 -1.11 -27.92
CA GLY A 26 5.95 -1.43 -27.32
C GLY A 26 6.83 -2.31 -28.22
N SER A 27 7.89 -2.85 -27.65
CA SER A 27 8.87 -3.68 -28.39
C SER A 27 8.75 -5.16 -28.09
N HIS A 28 8.46 -5.52 -26.83
CA HIS A 28 8.41 -6.90 -26.35
C HIS A 28 7.23 -7.04 -25.37
N PRO A 29 6.08 -7.60 -25.78
CA PRO A 29 4.99 -7.81 -24.85
C PRO A 29 5.35 -8.87 -23.80
N PHE A 30 4.72 -8.80 -22.63
CA PHE A 30 4.82 -9.81 -21.57
C PHE A 30 3.43 -10.15 -21.02
N GLU A 31 3.28 -11.38 -20.55
CA GLU A 31 2.04 -11.86 -19.97
C GLU A 31 1.90 -11.43 -18.51
N ILE A 32 0.70 -10.99 -18.13
CA ILE A 32 0.33 -10.71 -16.74
C ILE A 32 -0.48 -11.91 -16.24
N GLU A 33 0.05 -12.59 -15.23
CA GLU A 33 -0.63 -13.69 -14.56
C GLU A 33 -1.52 -13.17 -13.43
N SER A 34 -2.75 -13.65 -13.39
CA SER A 34 -3.70 -13.33 -12.33
C SER A 34 -3.34 -14.10 -11.06
N PRO A 35 -3.06 -13.43 -9.92
CA PRO A 35 -2.80 -14.11 -8.64
C PRO A 35 -4.02 -14.87 -8.10
N VAL A 36 -5.22 -14.57 -8.59
CA VAL A 36 -6.47 -15.23 -8.20
C VAL A 36 -6.62 -16.59 -8.87
N THR A 37 -6.18 -16.72 -10.12
CA THR A 37 -6.46 -17.89 -10.96
C THR A 37 -5.23 -18.66 -11.40
N GLY A 38 -4.03 -18.10 -11.22
CA GLY A 38 -2.77 -18.64 -11.74
C GLY A 38 -2.71 -18.69 -13.27
N LYS A 39 -3.54 -17.90 -13.96
CA LYS A 39 -3.64 -17.89 -15.43
C LYS A 39 -3.34 -16.51 -15.98
N THR A 40 -2.79 -16.48 -17.20
CA THR A 40 -2.60 -15.24 -17.95
C THR A 40 -3.93 -14.52 -18.15
N CYS A 41 -4.00 -13.27 -17.67
CA CYS A 41 -5.17 -12.40 -17.79
C CYS A 41 -4.97 -11.32 -18.84
N TRP A 42 -3.75 -10.81 -19.04
CA TRP A 42 -3.44 -9.76 -20.01
C TRP A 42 -2.09 -9.99 -20.69
N GLU A 43 -1.88 -9.32 -21.83
CA GLU A 43 -0.57 -9.17 -22.46
C GLU A 43 -0.22 -7.67 -22.50
N ALA A 44 0.75 -7.23 -21.72
CA ALA A 44 1.15 -5.83 -21.63
C ALA A 44 2.38 -5.53 -22.49
N ALA A 45 2.40 -4.36 -23.13
CA ALA A 45 3.54 -3.89 -23.90
C ALA A 45 4.71 -3.47 -22.98
N CYS A 46 5.94 -3.95 -23.26
CA CYS A 46 7.15 -3.44 -22.61
C CYS A 46 7.76 -2.27 -23.39
N THR A 47 8.21 -1.25 -22.64
CA THR A 47 8.87 -0.05 -23.16
C THR A 47 10.37 -0.25 -23.33
N THR A 48 10.93 0.36 -24.36
CA THR A 48 12.38 0.64 -24.46
C THR A 48 12.70 2.02 -23.89
N PHE A 49 14.00 2.29 -23.69
CA PHE A 49 14.47 3.63 -23.36
C PHE A 49 14.10 4.68 -24.44
N ALA A 50 14.05 4.26 -25.71
CA ALA A 50 13.64 5.12 -26.82
C ALA A 50 12.16 5.49 -26.74
N ASP A 51 11.29 4.56 -26.32
CA ASP A 51 9.86 4.81 -26.13
C ASP A 51 9.63 5.80 -24.98
N ALA A 52 10.36 5.65 -23.87
CA ALA A 52 10.34 6.59 -22.75
C ALA A 52 10.82 7.98 -23.18
N THR A 53 11.90 8.06 -23.97
CA THR A 53 12.40 9.32 -24.53
C THR A 53 11.34 9.99 -25.40
N THR A 54 10.69 9.22 -26.28
CA THR A 54 9.61 9.70 -27.15
C THR A 54 8.43 10.25 -26.34
N ALA A 55 8.05 9.58 -25.25
CA ALA A 55 7.00 10.05 -24.35
C ALA A 55 7.36 11.39 -23.69
N ILE A 56 8.60 11.53 -23.21
CA ILE A 56 9.12 12.76 -22.60
C ILE A 56 9.13 13.91 -23.61
N GLU A 57 9.66 13.68 -24.81
CA GLU A 57 9.74 14.69 -25.86
C GLU A 57 8.34 15.17 -26.29
N THR A 58 7.40 14.23 -26.42
CA THR A 58 6.00 14.54 -26.72
C THR A 58 5.37 15.37 -25.60
N ALA A 59 5.54 14.96 -24.33
CA ALA A 59 5.02 15.69 -23.19
C ALA A 59 5.60 17.12 -23.13
N LYS A 60 6.91 17.27 -23.39
CA LYS A 60 7.59 18.56 -23.47
C LYS A 60 7.03 19.43 -24.61
N ALA A 61 6.76 18.85 -25.78
CA ALA A 61 6.16 19.56 -26.90
C ALA A 61 4.72 20.01 -26.60
N ALA A 62 3.94 19.21 -25.87
CA ALA A 62 2.58 19.54 -25.46
C ALA A 62 2.51 20.58 -24.32
N PHE A 63 3.55 20.65 -23.47
CA PHE A 63 3.55 21.44 -22.24
C PHE A 63 3.19 22.93 -22.44
N PRO A 64 3.71 23.68 -23.43
CA PRO A 64 3.35 25.09 -23.59
C PRO A 64 1.86 25.31 -23.83
N ALA A 65 1.21 24.45 -24.62
CA ALA A 65 -0.23 24.52 -24.85
C ALA A 65 -1.01 24.14 -23.58
N GLY A 66 -0.63 23.03 -22.92
CA GLY A 66 -1.25 22.56 -21.68
C GLY A 66 -1.13 23.56 -20.52
N ALA A 67 0.03 24.20 -20.37
CA ALA A 67 0.30 25.19 -19.34
C ALA A 67 -0.60 26.43 -19.47
N ARG A 68 -0.92 26.84 -20.71
CA ARG A 68 -1.82 27.97 -21.00
C ARG A 68 -3.31 27.64 -20.86
N THR A 69 -3.68 26.37 -20.73
CA THR A 69 -5.07 25.97 -20.52
C THR A 69 -5.62 26.61 -19.26
N LYS A 70 -6.78 27.29 -19.37
CA LYS A 70 -7.40 27.98 -18.23
C LYS A 70 -7.69 27.00 -17.09
N PRO A 71 -7.50 27.39 -15.80
CA PRO A 71 -7.82 26.53 -14.66
C PRO A 71 -9.24 25.93 -14.70
N ALA A 72 -10.24 26.71 -15.13
CA ALA A 72 -11.62 26.23 -15.25
C ALA A 72 -11.79 25.08 -16.25
N VAL A 73 -11.05 25.10 -17.36
CA VAL A 73 -11.07 24.02 -18.37
C VAL A 73 -10.37 22.78 -17.83
N ARG A 74 -9.22 22.94 -17.15
CA ARG A 74 -8.53 21.83 -16.49
C ARG A 74 -9.42 21.16 -15.45
N ARG A 75 -10.11 21.96 -14.62
CA ARG A 75 -11.09 21.47 -13.63
C ARG A 75 -12.20 20.67 -14.30
N TYR A 76 -12.78 21.18 -15.38
CA TYR A 76 -13.83 20.47 -16.11
C TYR A 76 -13.36 19.11 -16.62
N ILE A 77 -12.18 19.04 -17.25
CA ILE A 77 -11.61 17.78 -17.74
C ILE A 77 -11.41 16.78 -16.58
N LEU A 78 -10.84 17.21 -15.45
CA LEU A 78 -10.62 16.34 -14.29
C LEU A 78 -11.93 15.82 -13.69
N LEU A 79 -12.96 16.66 -13.60
CA LEU A 79 -14.28 16.25 -13.11
C LEU A 79 -14.97 15.27 -14.07
N GLU A 80 -14.85 15.48 -15.37
CA GLU A 80 -15.36 14.51 -16.34
C GLU A 80 -14.62 13.18 -16.28
N THR A 81 -13.30 13.19 -16.07
CA THR A 81 -12.54 11.97 -15.78
C THR A 81 -13.08 11.26 -14.55
N ALA A 82 -13.32 11.98 -13.44
CA ALA A 82 -13.90 11.38 -12.24
C ALA A 82 -15.29 10.78 -12.51
N ASN A 83 -16.14 11.45 -13.28
CA ASN A 83 -17.44 10.93 -13.71
C ASN A 83 -17.31 9.64 -14.55
N VAL A 84 -16.29 9.54 -15.42
CA VAL A 84 -16.01 8.31 -16.18
C VAL A 84 -15.55 7.19 -15.25
N LEU A 85 -14.65 7.48 -14.31
CA LEU A 85 -14.18 6.50 -13.31
C LEU A 85 -15.36 5.94 -12.50
N GLU A 86 -16.24 6.80 -12.00
CA GLU A 86 -17.41 6.41 -11.21
C GLU A 86 -18.39 5.54 -12.02
N ARG A 87 -18.69 5.94 -13.27
CA ARG A 87 -19.56 5.17 -14.17
C ARG A 87 -19.01 3.77 -14.46
N ARG A 88 -17.68 3.62 -14.50
CA ARG A 88 -16.98 2.35 -14.77
C ARG A 88 -16.47 1.65 -13.51
N ARG A 89 -16.88 2.07 -12.31
CA ARG A 89 -16.35 1.55 -11.02
C ARG A 89 -16.36 0.03 -10.91
N ARG A 90 -17.39 -0.64 -11.44
CA ARG A 90 -17.50 -2.12 -11.39
C ARG A 90 -16.47 -2.80 -12.29
N GLU A 91 -16.21 -2.19 -13.45
CA GLU A 91 -15.20 -2.67 -14.39
C GLU A 91 -13.80 -2.51 -13.80
N PHE A 92 -13.49 -1.34 -13.23
CA PHE A 92 -12.23 -1.10 -12.53
C PHE A 92 -12.05 -2.02 -11.33
N ALA A 93 -13.09 -2.24 -10.52
CA ALA A 93 -13.04 -3.19 -9.42
C ALA A 93 -12.72 -4.62 -9.90
N ASN A 94 -13.27 -5.03 -11.04
CA ASN A 94 -12.95 -6.32 -11.64
C ASN A 94 -11.49 -6.40 -12.12
N TYR A 95 -10.96 -5.35 -12.75
CA TYR A 95 -9.54 -5.30 -13.12
C TYR A 95 -8.62 -5.42 -11.91
N MET A 96 -8.89 -4.65 -10.85
CA MET A 96 -8.13 -4.72 -9.60
C MET A 96 -8.22 -6.11 -8.95
N HIS A 97 -9.39 -6.76 -8.98
CA HIS A 97 -9.53 -8.12 -8.48
C HIS A 97 -8.68 -9.11 -9.28
N VAL A 98 -8.79 -9.09 -10.60
CA VAL A 98 -8.10 -10.06 -11.47
C VAL A 98 -6.58 -9.88 -11.42
N GLU A 99 -6.07 -8.66 -11.39
CA GLU A 99 -4.62 -8.37 -11.43
C GLU A 99 -3.96 -8.39 -10.05
N ALA A 100 -4.65 -7.96 -9.00
CA ALA A 100 -4.03 -7.67 -7.70
C ALA A 100 -4.73 -8.35 -6.52
N ASP A 101 -5.74 -9.20 -6.77
CA ASP A 101 -6.52 -9.91 -5.76
C ASP A 101 -7.08 -9.03 -4.63
N VAL A 102 -7.59 -7.85 -5.00
CA VAL A 102 -8.09 -6.85 -4.03
C VAL A 102 -9.39 -7.30 -3.34
N LEU A 103 -10.11 -8.31 -3.88
CA LEU A 103 -11.37 -8.80 -3.30
C LEU A 103 -11.21 -9.95 -2.28
N ALA A 104 -10.25 -10.86 -2.44
CA ALA A 104 -9.96 -11.84 -1.38
C ALA A 104 -9.24 -11.18 -0.19
N GLY A 105 -8.57 -10.05 -0.44
CA GLY A 105 -7.94 -9.20 0.54
C GLY A 105 -8.88 -8.25 1.31
N LEU A 106 -10.09 -8.67 1.70
CA LEU A 106 -10.93 -7.89 2.63
C LEU A 106 -10.43 -7.92 4.10
N MET A 107 -9.14 -8.21 4.28
CA MET A 107 -8.29 -7.87 5.42
C MET A 107 -7.19 -6.84 5.06
N LEU A 108 -7.36 -6.16 3.91
CA LEU A 108 -6.62 -5.01 3.33
C LEU A 108 -5.32 -5.34 2.53
N ASN A 109 -5.43 -6.16 1.48
CA ASN A 109 -4.34 -6.50 0.52
C ASN A 109 -3.10 -7.19 1.14
N SER A 110 -3.31 -8.12 2.08
CA SER A 110 -2.24 -9.00 2.58
C SER A 110 -0.98 -8.25 3.04
N TYR A 111 -1.14 -7.06 3.64
CA TYR A 111 -0.07 -6.19 4.15
C TYR A 111 0.89 -5.62 3.09
N ARG A 112 0.52 -5.64 1.81
CA ARG A 112 1.26 -4.98 0.72
C ARG A 112 0.87 -3.51 0.53
N ILE A 113 0.26 -2.92 1.55
CA ILE A 113 -0.05 -1.49 1.61
C ILE A 113 1.01 -0.83 2.46
N TYR A 114 1.61 0.25 1.96
CA TYR A 114 2.66 0.99 2.67
C TYR A 114 2.18 1.65 3.98
N MET A 115 0.86 1.78 4.15
CA MET A 115 0.19 2.22 5.38
C MET A 115 -0.20 1.09 6.34
N SER A 116 0.07 -0.17 6.00
CA SER A 116 -0.38 -1.31 6.80
C SER A 116 0.32 -1.37 8.17
N THR A 117 -0.35 -1.99 9.15
CA THR A 117 0.18 -2.12 10.50
C THR A 117 1.16 -3.29 10.58
N GLY A 118 2.45 -3.02 10.41
CA GLY A 118 3.51 -4.03 10.61
C GLY A 118 3.99 -4.16 12.05
N ARG A 119 3.77 -3.14 12.89
CA ARG A 119 4.26 -3.09 14.28
C ARG A 119 3.17 -2.61 15.24
N ILE A 120 3.06 -3.27 16.39
CA ILE A 120 2.15 -2.92 17.48
C ILE A 120 3.00 -2.78 18.76
N LEU A 121 2.84 -1.67 19.46
CA LEU A 121 3.41 -1.47 20.79
C LEU A 121 2.25 -1.45 21.79
N VAL A 122 2.33 -2.26 22.83
CA VAL A 122 1.26 -2.45 23.83
C VAL A 122 1.77 -2.11 25.21
N ASP A 123 1.05 -1.26 25.93
CA ASP A 123 1.35 -0.98 27.33
C ASP A 123 1.24 -2.27 28.15
N ALA A 124 2.30 -2.59 28.90
CA ALA A 124 2.40 -3.83 29.67
C ALA A 124 1.25 -3.99 30.69
N SER A 125 0.62 -2.90 31.14
CA SER A 125 -0.52 -2.94 32.06
C SER A 125 -1.80 -3.51 31.45
N ILE A 126 -1.92 -3.53 30.11
CA ILE A 126 -3.08 -4.08 29.39
C ILE A 126 -2.73 -5.27 28.50
N ALA A 127 -1.48 -5.77 28.60
CA ALA A 127 -0.96 -6.78 27.68
C ALA A 127 -1.83 -8.03 27.62
N GLU A 128 -2.24 -8.58 28.77
CA GLU A 128 -3.05 -9.79 28.83
C GLU A 128 -4.41 -9.61 28.13
N GLU A 129 -5.17 -8.58 28.54
CA GLU A 129 -6.48 -8.25 27.95
C GLU A 129 -6.38 -7.96 26.46
N PHE A 130 -5.34 -7.24 26.03
CA PHE A 130 -5.11 -6.92 24.62
C PHE A 130 -4.79 -8.17 23.80
N MET A 131 -3.90 -9.04 24.28
CA MET A 131 -3.51 -10.25 23.56
C MET A 131 -4.69 -11.23 23.44
N ASP A 132 -5.53 -11.34 24.47
CA ASP A 132 -6.74 -12.15 24.41
C ASP A 132 -7.75 -11.60 23.40
N ALA A 133 -7.99 -10.29 23.42
CA ALA A 133 -8.85 -9.63 22.45
C ALA A 133 -8.32 -9.77 21.01
N LEU A 134 -7.00 -9.67 20.82
CA LEU A 134 -6.35 -9.84 19.52
C LEU A 134 -6.47 -11.29 19.03
N LYS A 135 -6.21 -12.28 19.88
CA LYS A 135 -6.42 -13.71 19.56
C LYS A 135 -7.87 -13.97 19.14
N TYR A 136 -8.84 -13.44 19.89
CA TYR A 136 -10.25 -13.56 19.56
C TYR A 136 -10.57 -12.92 18.21
N ALA A 137 -10.11 -11.70 17.95
CA ALA A 137 -10.32 -11.01 16.67
C ALA A 137 -9.71 -11.79 15.49
N LEU A 138 -8.52 -12.35 15.66
CA LEU A 138 -7.83 -13.13 14.63
C LEU A 138 -8.48 -14.50 14.38
N SER A 139 -9.11 -15.10 15.40
CA SER A 139 -9.84 -16.38 15.24
C SER A 139 -11.02 -16.31 14.27
N MET A 140 -11.47 -15.09 13.94
CA MET A 140 -12.54 -14.82 12.97
C MET A 140 -12.01 -14.74 11.53
N THR A 141 -10.74 -15.06 11.29
CA THR A 141 -10.06 -14.93 10.00
C THR A 141 -9.38 -16.25 9.59
N ASP A 142 -9.42 -16.61 8.31
CA ASP A 142 -8.77 -17.83 7.79
C ASP A 142 -7.27 -17.59 7.52
N ALA A 143 -6.41 -18.57 7.84
CA ALA A 143 -4.96 -18.38 7.84
C ALA A 143 -4.08 -19.38 7.06
N GLN A 144 -3.35 -18.89 6.05
CA GLN A 144 -2.20 -19.51 5.35
C GLN A 144 -1.25 -18.41 4.81
N SER A 145 0.10 -18.56 4.83
CA SER A 145 1.04 -17.57 4.23
C SER A 145 2.51 -18.02 4.17
N HIS A 146 3.37 -17.23 3.48
CA HIS A 146 4.67 -17.54 2.87
C HIS A 146 5.92 -16.94 3.59
N ALA A 147 5.88 -16.73 4.92
CA ALA A 147 6.92 -16.01 5.68
C ALA A 147 7.76 -16.87 6.64
N GLU A 148 7.94 -18.16 6.33
CA GLU A 148 8.50 -19.19 7.23
C GLU A 148 9.86 -18.81 7.85
N SER A 149 10.82 -18.34 7.05
CA SER A 149 12.18 -18.07 7.53
C SER A 149 12.26 -16.97 8.61
N MET A 150 11.43 -15.91 8.49
CA MET A 150 11.40 -14.83 9.49
C MET A 150 10.65 -15.25 10.75
N ILE A 151 9.59 -16.07 10.60
CA ILE A 151 8.84 -16.62 11.74
C ILE A 151 9.73 -17.53 12.57
N THR A 152 10.42 -18.48 11.93
CA THR A 152 11.32 -19.41 12.61
C THR A 152 12.39 -18.67 13.40
N SER A 153 13.06 -17.70 12.77
CA SER A 153 14.10 -16.90 13.43
C SER A 153 13.54 -16.09 14.63
N ALA A 154 12.33 -15.54 14.52
CA ALA A 154 11.72 -14.79 15.62
C ALA A 154 11.35 -15.69 16.80
N VAL A 155 10.80 -16.89 16.53
CA VAL A 155 10.48 -17.88 17.56
C VAL A 155 11.75 -18.39 18.26
N GLU A 156 12.83 -18.63 17.52
CA GLU A 156 14.15 -18.97 18.08
C GLU A 156 14.70 -17.86 19.00
N CYS A 157 14.36 -16.60 18.71
CA CYS A 157 14.73 -15.45 19.53
C CYS A 157 13.75 -15.18 20.71
N GLY A 158 12.73 -16.03 20.91
CA GLY A 158 11.80 -15.95 22.03
C GLY A 158 10.47 -15.24 21.75
N ALA A 159 10.12 -14.96 20.49
CA ALA A 159 8.79 -14.48 20.14
C ALA A 159 7.75 -15.60 20.23
N GLU A 160 6.50 -15.25 20.58
CA GLU A 160 5.37 -16.19 20.58
C GLU A 160 4.55 -16.01 19.30
N LEU A 161 4.27 -17.11 18.59
CA LEU A 161 3.37 -17.11 17.44
C LEU A 161 1.92 -17.11 17.92
N LEU A 162 1.22 -15.98 17.80
CA LEU A 162 -0.18 -15.86 18.22
C LEU A 162 -1.18 -16.32 17.16
N HIS A 163 -0.84 -16.18 15.89
CA HIS A 163 -1.73 -16.48 14.77
C HIS A 163 -0.94 -16.83 13.50
N GLY A 164 -1.50 -17.76 12.70
CA GLY A 164 -0.90 -18.35 11.49
C GLY A 164 -0.34 -19.77 11.71
N LYS A 165 -0.05 -20.49 10.62
CA LYS A 165 0.55 -21.84 10.63
C LYS A 165 1.87 -21.85 9.86
N LEU A 166 2.89 -22.54 10.39
CA LEU A 166 4.20 -22.71 9.73
C LEU A 166 4.16 -23.63 8.50
N GLU A 167 3.14 -24.49 8.38
CA GLU A 167 3.01 -25.42 7.25
C GLU A 167 2.11 -24.80 6.16
N ILE A 168 2.68 -24.60 4.96
CA ILE A 168 1.92 -24.29 3.76
C ILE A 168 1.20 -25.58 3.32
N GLU A 169 -0.09 -25.70 3.62
CA GLU A 169 -0.92 -26.67 2.88
C GLU A 169 -1.05 -26.16 1.43
N PRO A 170 -0.74 -26.99 0.42
CA PRO A 170 -0.93 -26.58 -0.97
C PRO A 170 -2.41 -26.29 -1.20
N SER A 171 -2.75 -25.03 -1.48
CA SER A 171 -4.11 -24.61 -1.80
C SER A 171 -4.65 -25.49 -2.92
N CYS A 172 -5.78 -26.16 -2.72
CA CYS A 172 -6.31 -27.12 -3.70
C CYS A 172 -6.75 -26.47 -5.04
N ASP A 173 -6.78 -25.13 -5.15
CA ASP A 173 -7.36 -24.43 -6.30
C ASP A 173 -6.49 -23.30 -6.90
N GLY A 174 -5.18 -23.24 -6.61
CA GLY A 174 -4.28 -22.24 -7.20
C GLY A 174 -4.46 -20.80 -6.71
N VAL A 175 -5.25 -20.61 -5.65
CA VAL A 175 -5.45 -19.32 -4.97
C VAL A 175 -4.37 -19.16 -3.89
N LEU A 176 -3.49 -18.16 -4.03
CA LEU A 176 -2.54 -17.77 -2.98
C LEU A 176 -3.30 -17.10 -1.83
N SER A 177 -3.84 -17.89 -0.90
CA SER A 177 -4.37 -17.38 0.36
C SER A 177 -3.21 -16.89 1.21
N ILE A 178 -3.20 -15.59 1.52
CA ILE A 178 -2.17 -14.93 2.33
C ILE A 178 -2.86 -14.31 3.55
N SER A 179 -2.46 -14.76 4.73
CA SER A 179 -3.03 -14.36 6.01
C SER A 179 -2.00 -13.76 6.94
N PRO A 180 -2.40 -12.85 7.84
CA PRO A 180 -1.51 -12.28 8.85
C PRO A 180 -0.85 -13.33 9.72
N PHE A 181 0.43 -13.13 9.98
CA PHE A 181 1.11 -13.73 11.11
C PHE A 181 1.29 -12.68 12.19
N VAL A 182 0.96 -13.02 13.43
CA VAL A 182 1.16 -12.11 14.56
C VAL A 182 2.17 -12.73 15.52
N LEU A 183 3.29 -12.04 15.68
CA LEU A 183 4.34 -12.41 16.63
C LEU A 183 4.24 -11.52 17.86
N ALA A 184 4.00 -12.10 19.02
CA ALA A 184 4.00 -11.38 20.29
C ALA A 184 5.36 -11.45 20.99
N TYR A 185 5.54 -10.50 21.91
CA TYR A 185 6.71 -10.38 22.77
C TYR A 185 8.03 -10.22 22.00
N VAL A 186 7.96 -9.58 20.84
CA VAL A 186 9.13 -9.22 20.02
C VAL A 186 9.94 -8.13 20.73
N ASN A 187 11.27 -8.11 20.52
CA ASN A 187 12.15 -7.06 21.04
C ASN A 187 12.83 -6.26 19.88
N PRO A 188 13.35 -5.04 20.14
CA PRO A 188 13.86 -4.15 19.09
C PRO A 188 15.06 -4.68 18.29
N ASN A 189 15.77 -5.69 18.80
CA ASN A 189 16.94 -6.26 18.14
C ASN A 189 16.59 -7.43 17.21
N MET A 190 15.33 -7.88 17.20
CA MET A 190 14.89 -8.96 16.32
C MET A 190 14.76 -8.45 14.88
N ARG A 191 15.21 -9.27 13.92
CA ARG A 191 15.15 -8.94 12.48
C ARG A 191 13.73 -8.60 12.01
N VAL A 192 12.71 -9.32 12.50
CA VAL A 192 11.30 -9.04 12.16
C VAL A 192 10.86 -7.64 12.60
N TRP A 193 11.47 -7.07 13.64
CA TRP A 193 11.21 -5.70 14.06
C TRP A 193 11.86 -4.69 13.12
N LEU A 194 13.10 -4.93 12.71
CA LEU A 194 13.87 -3.99 11.90
C LEU A 194 13.49 -4.04 10.41
N GLU A 195 13.19 -5.22 9.89
CA GLU A 195 13.03 -5.49 8.45
C GLU A 195 11.63 -6.00 8.06
N GLY A 196 10.72 -6.21 9.02
CA GLY A 196 9.40 -6.83 8.75
C GLY A 196 8.40 -5.99 7.97
N GLU A 197 8.79 -4.81 7.47
CA GLU A 197 7.91 -3.97 6.67
C GLU A 197 7.58 -4.62 5.32
N TYR A 198 6.35 -4.42 4.83
CA TYR A 198 5.80 -5.04 3.61
C TYR A 198 5.76 -6.58 3.61
N THR A 199 5.95 -7.20 4.77
CA THR A 199 5.68 -8.62 4.98
C THR A 199 4.27 -8.80 5.53
N THR A 200 3.80 -10.05 5.53
CA THR A 200 2.51 -10.43 6.15
C THR A 200 2.61 -10.58 7.67
N LEU A 201 3.74 -10.18 8.26
CA LEU A 201 4.04 -10.29 9.68
C LEU A 201 3.69 -8.98 10.39
N THR A 202 2.93 -9.10 11.46
CA THR A 202 2.75 -8.06 12.46
C THR A 202 3.55 -8.43 13.71
N ALA A 203 4.47 -7.56 14.11
CA ALA A 203 5.26 -7.73 15.32
C ALA A 203 4.67 -6.91 16.48
N CYS A 204 4.39 -7.57 17.61
CA CYS A 204 3.85 -6.95 18.81
C CYS A 204 4.91 -6.93 19.92
N MET A 205 5.15 -5.75 20.48
CA MET A 205 6.12 -5.49 21.54
C MET A 205 5.44 -4.88 22.76
N LEU A 206 5.89 -5.26 23.96
CA LEU A 206 5.44 -4.63 25.19
C LEU A 206 6.30 -3.42 25.53
N ILE A 207 5.64 -2.36 26.01
CA ILE A 207 6.26 -1.14 26.53
C ILE A 207 5.80 -0.87 27.95
N ARG A 208 6.58 -0.10 28.71
CA ARG A 208 6.30 0.25 30.11
C ARG A 208 6.07 1.75 30.33
N SER A 209 6.32 2.58 29.32
CA SER A 209 6.05 4.02 29.38
C SER A 209 5.84 4.64 28.00
N ASP A 210 5.25 5.83 28.00
CA ASP A 210 5.04 6.62 26.78
C ASP A 210 6.37 7.05 26.14
N ASP A 211 7.35 7.44 26.96
CA ASP A 211 8.69 7.82 26.48
C ASP A 211 9.41 6.64 25.83
N GLU A 212 9.20 5.42 26.36
CA GLU A 212 9.70 4.20 25.74
C GLU A 212 9.02 3.94 24.40
N ALA A 213 7.69 4.12 24.32
CA ALA A 213 6.94 4.00 23.08
C ALA A 213 7.50 4.92 22.00
N VAL A 214 7.62 6.22 22.30
CA VAL A 214 8.13 7.23 21.36
C VAL A 214 9.55 6.88 20.91
N ARG A 215 10.44 6.52 21.85
CA ARG A 215 11.83 6.17 21.53
C ARG A 215 11.92 4.98 20.59
N ILE A 216 11.18 3.91 20.87
CA ILE A 216 11.19 2.68 20.06
C ILE A 216 10.55 2.94 18.69
N THR A 217 9.41 3.63 18.65
CA THR A 217 8.73 3.97 17.40
C THR A 217 9.58 4.87 16.51
N ASN A 218 10.36 5.80 17.08
CA ASN A 218 11.26 6.66 16.31
C ASN A 218 12.61 5.99 15.96
N SER A 219 12.97 4.84 16.54
CA SER A 219 14.28 4.20 16.27
C SER A 219 14.36 3.53 14.89
N VAL A 220 13.22 3.34 14.21
CA VAL A 220 13.20 2.77 12.86
C VAL A 220 13.50 3.84 11.80
N GLY A 221 14.08 3.40 10.67
CA GLY A 221 14.45 4.27 9.56
C GLY A 221 13.27 4.83 8.76
N TYR A 222 12.04 4.36 9.04
CA TYR A 222 10.83 4.70 8.30
C TYR A 222 9.86 5.51 9.16
N GLY A 223 8.96 6.26 8.51
CA GLY A 223 8.06 7.20 9.17
C GLY A 223 6.83 7.53 8.31
N SER A 224 6.11 6.54 7.80
CA SER A 224 4.93 6.79 6.94
C SER A 224 3.69 7.20 7.71
N SER A 225 3.02 6.24 8.37
CA SER A 225 1.82 6.45 9.19
C SER A 225 1.98 5.74 10.55
N ALA A 226 1.38 6.33 11.57
CA ALA A 226 1.29 5.75 12.91
C ALA A 226 -0.10 6.02 13.51
N SER A 227 -0.48 5.18 14.48
CA SER A 227 -1.73 5.32 15.22
C SER A 227 -1.46 5.25 16.72
N VAL A 228 -2.11 6.14 17.46
CA VAL A 228 -2.07 6.19 18.93
C VAL A 228 -3.47 5.94 19.47
N PHE A 229 -3.65 4.85 20.22
CA PHE A 229 -4.91 4.50 20.86
C PHE A 229 -4.85 4.82 22.35
N THR A 230 -5.71 5.74 22.81
CA THR A 230 -5.78 6.15 24.22
C THR A 230 -7.10 6.86 24.54
N LYS A 231 -7.58 6.70 25.77
CA LYS A 231 -8.71 7.48 26.32
C LYS A 231 -8.30 8.90 26.71
N ASP A 232 -7.02 9.13 27.01
CA ASP A 232 -6.48 10.45 27.32
C ASP A 232 -5.98 11.14 26.04
N LEU A 233 -6.82 12.02 25.49
CA LEU A 233 -6.51 12.75 24.26
C LEU A 233 -5.34 13.73 24.41
N ARG A 234 -5.07 14.25 25.62
CA ARG A 234 -3.93 15.15 25.84
C ARG A 234 -2.63 14.38 25.77
N LYS A 235 -2.59 13.22 26.42
CA LYS A 235 -1.48 12.26 26.31
C LYS A 235 -1.30 11.80 24.86
N GLY A 236 -2.38 11.42 24.19
CA GLY A 236 -2.34 11.01 22.77
C GLY A 236 -1.74 12.08 21.87
N LEU A 237 -2.15 13.34 22.03
CA LEU A 237 -1.60 14.47 21.28
C LEU A 237 -0.13 14.76 21.64
N ALA A 238 0.25 14.60 22.91
CA ALA A 238 1.63 14.80 23.35
C ALA A 238 2.57 13.73 22.76
N ILE A 239 2.12 12.47 22.66
CA ILE A 239 2.84 11.40 21.98
C ILE A 239 2.91 11.68 20.48
N ALA A 240 1.77 12.00 19.84
CA ALA A 240 1.69 12.23 18.40
C ALA A 240 2.66 13.33 17.92
N LYS A 241 2.83 14.40 18.69
CA LYS A 241 3.78 15.48 18.39
C LYS A 241 5.26 15.06 18.41
N GLN A 242 5.59 13.98 19.11
CA GLN A 242 6.95 13.48 19.22
C GLN A 242 7.27 12.39 18.21
N LEU A 243 6.25 11.78 17.58
CA LEU A 243 6.44 10.75 16.58
C LEU A 243 6.98 11.38 15.29
N GLU A 244 8.09 10.83 14.79
CA GLU A 244 8.74 11.26 13.56
C GLU A 244 8.08 10.60 12.34
N PHE A 245 6.77 10.77 12.19
CA PHE A 245 5.93 10.16 11.15
C PHE A 245 5.22 11.23 10.34
N GLY A 246 5.00 10.94 9.06
CA GLY A 246 4.29 11.82 8.13
C GLY A 246 2.83 12.05 8.51
N VAL A 247 2.18 10.99 8.98
CA VAL A 247 0.78 10.99 9.38
C VAL A 247 0.63 10.27 10.73
N VAL A 248 -0.16 10.85 11.64
CA VAL A 248 -0.46 10.23 12.93
C VAL A 248 -1.97 10.29 13.19
N HIS A 249 -2.59 9.13 13.39
CA HIS A 249 -4.01 9.00 13.68
C HIS A 249 -4.25 8.75 15.17
N MET A 250 -5.08 9.55 15.82
CA MET A 250 -5.51 9.28 17.19
C MET A 250 -6.81 8.47 17.18
N ASN A 251 -6.81 7.31 17.85
CA ASN A 251 -7.97 6.41 17.94
C ASN A 251 -8.56 6.01 16.57
N GLY A 252 -7.73 6.02 15.53
CA GLY A 252 -8.08 5.63 14.17
C GLY A 252 -7.07 4.61 13.66
N MET A 253 -7.46 3.84 12.64
CA MET A 253 -6.57 2.87 12.01
C MET A 253 -5.40 3.55 11.29
N ASN A 254 -4.26 2.85 11.16
CA ASN A 254 -3.08 3.35 10.45
C ASN A 254 -3.37 3.67 8.97
N MET A 255 -4.32 2.96 8.38
CA MET A 255 -4.74 3.11 6.98
C MET A 255 -5.92 4.06 6.87
N HIS A 256 -5.65 5.36 6.93
CA HIS A 256 -6.66 6.38 6.74
C HIS A 256 -6.10 7.51 5.86
N ASP A 257 -6.58 7.59 4.63
CA ASP A 257 -6.20 8.63 3.66
C ASP A 257 -7.44 9.30 3.07
N GLU A 258 -7.37 10.62 2.89
CA GLU A 258 -8.44 11.40 2.27
C GLU A 258 -7.83 12.44 1.32
N PRO A 259 -8.53 12.80 0.22
CA PRO A 259 -8.02 13.78 -0.74
C PRO A 259 -7.70 15.17 -0.13
N VAL A 260 -8.30 15.50 1.01
CA VAL A 260 -8.14 16.77 1.72
C VAL A 260 -7.10 16.71 2.85
N LEU A 261 -6.55 15.54 3.15
CA LEU A 261 -5.52 15.35 4.17
C LEU A 261 -4.17 15.20 3.47
N PRO A 262 -3.16 16.04 3.78
CA PRO A 262 -1.84 15.87 3.20
C PRO A 262 -1.26 14.54 3.71
N TYR A 263 -0.75 13.74 2.77
CA TYR A 263 -0.11 12.48 3.08
C TYR A 263 1.32 12.49 2.54
N GLY A 264 2.26 11.99 3.33
CA GLY A 264 3.58 11.62 2.85
C GLY A 264 4.50 11.32 4.01
N GLY A 265 5.35 10.30 3.86
CA GLY A 265 6.22 9.86 4.94
C GLY A 265 7.33 10.85 5.30
N THR A 266 8.02 10.53 6.38
CA THR A 266 9.29 11.14 6.80
C THR A 266 10.40 10.09 6.74
N LYS A 267 11.65 10.50 6.95
CA LYS A 267 12.84 9.63 6.90
C LYS A 267 12.93 8.90 5.55
N ASP A 268 13.19 7.59 5.57
CA ASP A 268 13.32 6.78 4.36
C ASP A 268 11.95 6.43 3.72
N SER A 269 10.82 6.82 4.33
CA SER A 269 9.48 6.60 3.75
C SER A 269 9.12 7.58 2.62
N GLY A 270 9.92 8.60 2.35
CA GLY A 270 9.77 9.44 1.17
C GLY A 270 10.00 10.93 1.40
N TRP A 271 9.96 11.68 0.29
CA TRP A 271 10.17 13.12 0.23
C TRP A 271 8.95 13.78 -0.41
N GLY A 272 8.54 14.93 0.12
CA GLY A 272 7.36 15.66 -0.35
C GLY A 272 6.04 15.16 0.25
N ARG A 273 4.93 15.69 -0.23
CA ARG A 273 3.56 15.31 0.18
C ARG A 273 2.67 15.17 -1.05
N PHE A 274 1.63 14.35 -0.96
CA PHE A 274 0.52 14.29 -1.90
C PHE A 274 -0.79 14.57 -1.18
N ASN A 275 -1.89 14.68 -1.95
CA ASN A 275 -3.20 15.18 -1.50
C ASN A 275 -3.17 16.65 -1.04
N ALA A 276 -4.35 17.19 -0.74
CA ALA A 276 -4.54 18.56 -0.26
C ALA A 276 -3.82 19.62 -1.13
N GLU A 277 -3.42 20.74 -0.53
CA GLU A 277 -2.69 21.81 -1.23
C GLU A 277 -1.20 21.47 -1.38
N GLU A 278 -0.64 20.76 -0.41
CA GLU A 278 0.75 20.33 -0.37
C GLU A 278 1.11 19.48 -1.59
N GLY A 279 0.27 18.51 -1.95
CA GLY A 279 0.45 17.70 -3.14
C GLY A 279 0.29 18.48 -4.45
N LEU A 280 -0.55 19.51 -4.48
CA LEU A 280 -0.65 20.39 -5.64
C LEU A 280 0.63 21.23 -5.81
N ASN A 281 1.24 21.67 -4.71
CA ASN A 281 2.45 22.48 -4.71
C ASN A 281 3.67 21.75 -5.29
N GLU A 282 3.74 20.42 -5.19
CA GLU A 282 4.78 19.60 -5.84
C GLU A 282 4.78 19.74 -7.38
N TYR A 283 3.66 20.17 -7.98
CA TYR A 283 3.53 20.40 -9.42
C TYR A 283 3.62 21.88 -9.83
N LEU A 284 3.90 22.79 -8.89
CA LEU A 284 3.95 24.23 -9.11
C LEU A 284 5.34 24.81 -8.86
N VAL A 285 5.64 25.95 -9.50
CA VAL A 285 6.89 26.70 -9.28
C VAL A 285 6.54 28.17 -9.01
N THR A 286 6.91 28.65 -7.83
CA THR A 286 6.66 30.05 -7.41
C THR A 286 7.62 31.01 -8.08
N LYS A 287 7.09 32.10 -8.66
CA LYS A 287 7.88 33.18 -9.26
C LYS A 287 7.52 34.52 -8.62
N SER A 288 8.48 35.16 -7.96
CA SER A 288 8.34 36.53 -7.46
C SER A 288 8.66 37.53 -8.56
N VAL A 289 7.84 38.57 -8.70
CA VAL A 289 8.05 39.68 -9.64
C VAL A 289 7.96 40.98 -8.85
N THR A 290 9.06 41.73 -8.81
CA THR A 290 9.11 43.07 -8.23
C THR A 290 9.23 44.09 -9.34
N TRP A 291 8.46 45.17 -9.24
CA TRP A 291 8.55 46.32 -10.13
C TRP A 291 8.86 47.55 -9.29
N LYS A 292 9.91 48.29 -9.67
CA LYS A 292 10.22 49.60 -9.11
C LYS A 292 10.02 50.62 -10.21
N ASP A 293 9.15 51.57 -9.95
CA ASP A 293 8.84 52.71 -10.81
C ASP A 293 9.96 53.77 -10.83
#